data_AF-A0A3D8RU60-F1
#
_entry.id   AF-A0A3D8RU60-F1
#
_cell.length_a   1.000
_cell.length_b   1.000
_cell.length_c   1.000
_cell.angle_alpha   90.00
_cell.angle_beta   90.00
_cell.angle_gamma   90.00
#
_symmetry.space_group_name_H-M   'P 1'
#
loop_
_entity.id
_entity.type
_entity.pdbx_description
1 polymer ?
#
loop_
_entity_poly.entity_id
_entity_poly.type
_entity_poly.pdbx_seq_one_letter_code
_entity_poly.pdbx_strand_id
1 'polypeptide(L)'
;MSSSSNSSRSSKSILIIGGGTFGTSAAYHLSQRGYKSVRVLDRWPIPSIEAAGNDLNKVVRADYAEPLYSRLGSEAMACWKDDNGIFKKYFNPTGWLLGAANVSLPFIDKSIENSKALGVNLEYMPHDEIRKRWPRVSGKMSGWKVLWNSAAGWVDARGALTAMAQAAIRNGVEYISGDAGYVTTLLFDNDKNCIGVQTADGKKYMADEIIIAAGASAGSLLDFHGQLVAKGHTVGHLQLTAAEAEYYKGLPLVDQLEQGMMFPPTPDGIVKFAAVEFFTNKGKHSSIPGLSLPRYRSDHPQDTIPAAYERKIRNFVKELVPELANRPWVETRICWDADTPDLHFLIAPHPLHRGLKLAVGGSAHGFKFLPVIGKYIVDMMEGTLDARMGQAWRWRPGVTSAKAGPEPHPFKSLDLEELTGWNSEGNAGKSGRQSKL
;
A
#
# COMPACT_ATOMS: atom_id res chain seq x y z
N MET A 1 11.42 -35.45 -13.83
CA MET A 1 10.65 -34.25 -14.21
C MET A 1 11.15 -32.96 -13.55
N SER A 2 12.01 -32.98 -12.51
CA SER A 2 12.53 -31.76 -11.86
C SER A 2 13.73 -31.11 -12.56
N SER A 3 14.53 -31.85 -13.32
CA SER A 3 15.71 -31.32 -14.02
C SER A 3 15.32 -30.44 -15.22
N SER A 4 14.28 -30.82 -15.97
CA SER A 4 13.77 -30.07 -17.12
C SER A 4 13.08 -28.76 -16.73
N SER A 5 12.34 -28.74 -15.61
CA SER A 5 11.72 -27.52 -15.09
C SER A 5 12.74 -26.53 -14.52
N ASN A 6 13.82 -27.01 -13.87
CA ASN A 6 14.88 -26.14 -13.39
C ASN A 6 15.72 -25.55 -14.54
N SER A 7 15.92 -26.29 -15.62
CA SER A 7 16.61 -25.79 -16.81
C SER A 7 15.84 -24.64 -17.49
N SER A 8 14.50 -24.72 -17.58
CA SER A 8 13.70 -23.65 -18.21
C SER A 8 13.57 -22.39 -17.35
N ARG A 9 13.58 -22.53 -16.00
CA ARG A 9 13.61 -21.38 -15.07
C ARG A 9 14.93 -20.62 -15.14
N SER A 10 16.06 -21.34 -15.23
CA SER A 10 17.38 -20.71 -15.29
C SER A 10 17.64 -19.96 -16.59
N SER A 11 16.91 -20.26 -17.68
CA SER A 11 17.13 -19.64 -19.00
C SER A 11 16.26 -18.40 -19.24
N LYS A 12 15.14 -18.23 -18.52
CA LYS A 12 14.24 -17.09 -18.72
C LYS A 12 14.80 -15.82 -18.08
N SER A 13 14.83 -14.74 -18.86
CA SER A 13 15.11 -13.39 -18.43
C SER A 13 13.85 -12.69 -17.96
N ILE A 14 13.90 -12.09 -16.77
CA ILE A 14 12.76 -11.42 -16.12
C ILE A 14 13.11 -9.97 -15.85
N LEU A 15 12.18 -9.09 -16.18
CA LEU A 15 12.27 -7.66 -15.91
C LEU A 15 11.07 -7.21 -15.09
N ILE A 16 11.32 -6.61 -13.93
CA ILE A 16 10.30 -6.08 -13.02
C ILE A 16 10.37 -4.56 -13.07
N ILE A 17 9.23 -3.92 -13.33
CA ILE A 17 9.09 -2.47 -13.35
C ILE A 17 8.52 -2.02 -12.00
N GLY A 18 9.36 -1.38 -11.19
CA GLY A 18 9.05 -0.93 -9.83
C GLY A 18 9.71 -1.80 -8.76
N GLY A 19 10.57 -1.19 -7.95
CA GLY A 19 11.25 -1.76 -6.78
C GLY A 19 10.52 -1.52 -5.45
N GLY A 20 9.24 -1.15 -5.51
CA GLY A 20 8.36 -1.05 -4.34
C GLY A 20 7.96 -2.41 -3.75
N THR A 21 6.87 -2.44 -2.98
CA THR A 21 6.43 -3.63 -2.23
C THR A 21 6.28 -4.88 -3.08
N PHE A 22 5.47 -4.85 -4.14
CA PHE A 22 5.16 -6.05 -4.93
C PHE A 22 6.36 -6.47 -5.77
N GLY A 23 7.06 -5.52 -6.40
CA GLY A 23 8.23 -5.82 -7.22
C GLY A 23 9.40 -6.38 -6.42
N THR A 24 9.70 -5.81 -5.25
CA THR A 24 10.73 -6.36 -4.35
C THR A 24 10.36 -7.75 -3.83
N SER A 25 9.08 -7.99 -3.50
CA SER A 25 8.62 -9.32 -3.11
C SER A 25 8.77 -10.32 -4.26
N ALA A 26 8.34 -9.96 -5.47
CA ALA A 26 8.49 -10.79 -6.66
C ALA A 26 9.96 -11.11 -6.95
N ALA A 27 10.84 -10.11 -6.93
CA ALA A 27 12.28 -10.28 -7.11
C ALA A 27 12.88 -11.27 -6.11
N TYR A 28 12.56 -11.11 -4.82
CA TYR A 28 13.00 -12.02 -3.76
C TYR A 28 12.54 -13.45 -4.04
N HIS A 29 11.25 -13.67 -4.29
CA HIS A 29 10.70 -15.01 -4.50
C HIS A 29 11.17 -15.67 -5.81
N LEU A 30 11.39 -14.91 -6.88
CA LEU A 30 12.02 -15.40 -8.11
C LEU A 30 13.44 -15.89 -7.83
N SER A 31 14.22 -15.11 -7.09
CA SER A 31 15.60 -15.47 -6.75
C SER A 31 15.69 -16.75 -5.90
N GLN A 32 14.70 -16.99 -5.04
CA GLN A 32 14.58 -18.22 -4.25
C GLN A 32 14.14 -19.44 -5.08
N ARG A 33 13.45 -19.22 -6.21
CA ARG A 33 12.94 -20.28 -7.10
C ARG A 33 13.90 -20.65 -8.24
N GLY A 34 15.13 -20.15 -8.20
CA GLY A 34 16.20 -20.53 -9.12
C GLY A 34 16.26 -19.72 -10.41
N TYR A 35 15.45 -18.67 -10.56
CA TYR A 35 15.63 -17.70 -11.65
C TYR A 35 16.95 -16.95 -11.47
N LYS A 36 17.77 -16.92 -12.52
CA LYS A 36 19.13 -16.36 -12.47
C LYS A 36 19.28 -15.02 -13.18
N SER A 37 18.36 -14.67 -14.07
CA SER A 37 18.38 -13.42 -14.83
C SER A 37 17.17 -12.56 -14.45
N VAL A 38 17.22 -11.90 -13.29
CA VAL A 38 16.15 -11.02 -12.80
C VAL A 38 16.68 -9.60 -12.63
N ARG A 39 16.03 -8.64 -13.30
CA ARG A 39 16.28 -7.20 -13.15
C ARG A 39 15.08 -6.48 -12.57
N VAL A 40 15.32 -5.56 -11.64
CA VAL A 40 14.34 -4.60 -11.13
C VAL A 40 14.73 -3.22 -11.61
N LEU A 41 13.85 -2.55 -12.33
CA LEU A 41 14.02 -1.17 -12.78
C LEU A 41 13.10 -0.27 -11.94
N ASP A 42 13.67 0.72 -11.25
CA ASP A 42 12.93 1.74 -10.52
C ASP A 42 13.51 3.12 -10.80
N ARG A 43 12.71 4.18 -10.66
CA ARG A 43 13.22 5.54 -10.78
C ARG A 43 14.21 5.87 -9.65
N TRP A 44 14.04 5.25 -8.48
CA TRP A 44 14.80 5.55 -7.26
C TRP A 44 15.57 4.32 -6.76
N PRO A 45 16.71 4.52 -6.07
CA PRO A 45 17.42 3.43 -5.42
C PRO A 45 16.57 2.79 -4.32
N ILE A 46 16.93 1.58 -3.89
CA ILE A 46 16.22 0.89 -2.82
C ILE A 46 16.44 1.57 -1.45
N PRO A 47 15.41 1.66 -0.59
CA PRO A 47 13.99 1.54 -0.93
C PRO A 47 13.52 2.79 -1.70
N SER A 48 12.73 2.60 -2.76
CA SER A 48 12.24 3.72 -3.59
C SER A 48 11.50 4.74 -2.73
N ILE A 49 11.82 6.03 -2.89
CA ILE A 49 11.21 7.12 -2.09
C ILE A 49 9.75 7.38 -2.45
N GLU A 50 9.32 6.93 -3.63
CA GLU A 50 7.93 7.02 -4.11
C GLU A 50 7.09 5.79 -3.74
N ALA A 51 7.72 4.70 -3.28
CA ALA A 51 7.00 3.49 -2.93
C ALA A 51 6.10 3.71 -1.71
N ALA A 52 4.83 3.31 -1.81
CA ALA A 52 3.89 3.36 -0.68
C ALA A 52 4.38 2.62 0.58
N GLY A 53 5.25 1.61 0.38
CA GLY A 53 5.89 0.84 1.45
C GLY A 53 7.11 1.50 2.10
N ASN A 54 7.65 2.58 1.52
CA ASN A 54 8.71 3.37 2.15
C ASN A 54 8.09 4.33 3.18
N ASP A 55 7.80 3.78 4.36
CA ASP A 55 7.09 4.45 5.43
C ASP A 55 7.73 4.10 6.79
N LEU A 56 7.51 4.93 7.81
CA LEU A 56 7.99 4.63 9.16
C LEU A 56 7.36 3.35 9.71
N ASN A 57 6.08 3.14 9.39
CA ASN A 57 5.32 2.01 9.89
C ASN A 57 4.12 1.66 9.00
N LYS A 58 3.67 0.40 9.04
CA LYS A 58 2.43 -0.07 8.41
C LYS A 58 1.70 -1.08 9.28
N VAL A 59 0.38 -1.13 9.17
CA VAL A 59 -0.48 -2.08 9.89
C VAL A 59 -0.29 -3.50 9.35
N VAL A 60 -0.17 -4.47 10.24
CA VAL A 60 -0.07 -5.90 9.93
C VAL A 60 -1.08 -6.67 10.77
N ARG A 61 -2.00 -7.33 10.09
CA ARG A 61 -3.18 -8.02 10.65
C ARG A 61 -3.72 -9.08 9.69
N ALA A 62 -4.62 -9.93 10.21
CA ALA A 62 -5.27 -10.98 9.43
C ALA A 62 -6.80 -10.87 9.36
N ASP A 63 -7.46 -10.02 10.14
CA ASP A 63 -8.92 -9.95 10.17
C ASP A 63 -9.45 -9.13 8.98
N TYR A 64 -10.27 -9.73 8.11
CA TYR A 64 -10.82 -9.10 6.90
C TYR A 64 -12.25 -9.57 6.60
N ALA A 65 -13.08 -8.70 6.03
CA ALA A 65 -14.42 -9.07 5.55
C ALA A 65 -14.40 -10.03 4.35
N GLU A 66 -13.29 -10.05 3.59
CA GLU A 66 -13.06 -10.98 2.48
C GLU A 66 -12.22 -12.19 2.96
N PRO A 67 -12.76 -13.43 2.91
CA PRO A 67 -12.08 -14.64 3.38
C PRO A 67 -10.71 -14.92 2.73
N LEU A 68 -10.53 -14.59 1.45
CA LEU A 68 -9.24 -14.73 0.77
C LEU A 68 -8.15 -13.95 1.51
N TYR A 69 -8.44 -12.70 1.87
CA TYR A 69 -7.49 -11.84 2.57
C TYR A 69 -7.31 -12.20 4.03
N SER A 70 -8.29 -12.84 4.66
CA SER A 70 -8.12 -13.38 6.01
C SER A 70 -7.09 -14.52 6.04
N ARG A 71 -7.16 -15.43 5.06
CA ARG A 71 -6.19 -16.52 4.90
C ARG A 71 -4.81 -16.01 4.51
N LEU A 72 -4.74 -15.13 3.52
CA LEU A 72 -3.48 -14.53 3.08
C LEU A 72 -2.83 -13.70 4.20
N GLY A 73 -3.64 -12.99 5.00
CA GLY A 73 -3.20 -12.23 6.16
C GLY A 73 -2.60 -13.15 7.21
N SER A 74 -3.23 -14.29 7.48
CA SER A 74 -2.71 -15.29 8.41
C SER A 74 -1.37 -15.88 7.94
N GLU A 75 -1.21 -16.17 6.64
CA GLU A 75 0.08 -16.60 6.07
C GLU A 75 1.16 -15.53 6.23
N ALA A 76 0.85 -14.27 5.91
CA ALA A 76 1.79 -13.16 6.09
C ALA A 76 2.15 -12.96 7.57
N MET A 77 1.18 -13.03 8.48
CA MET A 77 1.39 -12.93 9.92
C MET A 77 2.36 -14.00 10.44
N ALA A 78 2.31 -15.23 9.90
CA ALA A 78 3.26 -16.27 10.25
C ALA A 78 4.69 -15.87 9.86
N CYS A 79 4.90 -15.32 8.66
CA CYS A 79 6.21 -14.83 8.23
C CYS A 79 6.72 -13.64 9.05
N TRP A 80 5.84 -12.71 9.44
CA TRP A 80 6.22 -11.58 10.29
C TRP A 80 6.62 -12.00 11.71
N LYS A 81 6.07 -13.13 12.19
CA LYS A 81 6.28 -13.64 13.55
C LYS A 81 7.36 -14.70 13.66
N ASP A 82 7.77 -15.31 12.54
CA ASP A 82 8.79 -16.36 12.49
C ASP A 82 10.13 -15.86 13.03
N ASP A 83 10.59 -16.44 14.15
CA ASP A 83 11.83 -16.07 14.83
C ASP A 83 13.09 -16.25 13.97
N ASN A 84 13.02 -17.11 12.95
CA ASN A 84 14.12 -17.34 12.01
C ASN A 84 13.99 -16.52 10.72
N GLY A 85 12.87 -15.81 10.54
CA GLY A 85 12.58 -15.03 9.35
C GLY A 85 13.29 -13.68 9.32
N ILE A 86 13.63 -13.20 8.13
CA ILE A 86 14.24 -11.87 7.93
C ILE A 86 13.37 -10.71 8.44
N PHE A 87 12.08 -10.98 8.66
CA PHE A 87 11.06 -10.00 9.00
C PHE A 87 10.83 -9.80 10.49
N LYS A 88 11.24 -10.75 11.34
CA LYS A 88 10.91 -10.77 12.78
C LYS A 88 11.22 -9.45 13.47
N LYS A 89 12.44 -8.96 13.26
CA LYS A 89 12.97 -7.75 13.91
C LYS A 89 12.23 -6.46 13.53
N TYR A 90 11.44 -6.49 12.45
CA TYR A 90 10.65 -5.34 12.01
C TYR A 90 9.23 -5.37 12.56
N PHE A 91 8.75 -6.51 13.10
CA PHE A 91 7.39 -6.66 13.60
C PHE A 91 7.27 -6.27 15.08
N ASN A 92 6.28 -5.41 15.36
CA ASN A 92 6.00 -4.87 16.67
C ASN A 92 4.57 -5.30 17.10
N PRO A 93 4.44 -6.34 17.95
CA PRO A 93 3.16 -6.93 18.36
C PRO A 93 2.46 -6.07 19.42
N THR A 94 2.00 -4.90 18.99
CA THR A 94 1.34 -3.91 19.87
C THR A 94 -0.15 -4.18 20.07
N GLY A 95 -0.72 -5.11 19.29
CA GLY A 95 -2.15 -5.25 19.13
C GLY A 95 -2.76 -4.07 18.38
N TRP A 96 -4.07 -4.14 18.17
CA TRP A 96 -4.79 -3.19 17.34
C TRP A 96 -6.20 -2.93 17.86
N LEU A 97 -6.53 -1.66 18.04
CA LEU A 97 -7.88 -1.18 18.26
C LEU A 97 -8.46 -0.71 16.92
N LEU A 98 -9.43 -1.45 16.40
CA LEU A 98 -10.15 -1.10 15.17
C LEU A 98 -11.53 -0.56 15.51
N GLY A 99 -11.68 0.76 15.44
CA GLY A 99 -12.95 1.45 15.58
C GLY A 99 -13.73 1.54 14.26
N ALA A 100 -15.04 1.43 14.34
CA ALA A 100 -15.97 1.90 13.32
C ALA A 100 -17.16 2.59 13.96
N ALA A 101 -17.94 3.29 13.14
CA ALA A 101 -19.25 3.78 13.51
C ALA A 101 -20.26 3.27 12.48
N ASN A 102 -21.05 4.13 11.86
CA ASN A 102 -22.24 3.76 11.11
C ASN A 102 -21.97 2.79 9.95
N VAL A 103 -21.20 3.24 8.96
CA VAL A 103 -21.18 2.63 7.62
C VAL A 103 -20.11 1.55 7.49
N SER A 104 -19.10 1.57 8.36
CA SER A 104 -18.00 0.61 8.33
C SER A 104 -18.19 -0.57 9.27
N LEU A 105 -19.24 -0.59 10.10
CA LEU A 105 -19.52 -1.71 11.01
C LEU A 105 -19.70 -3.08 10.32
N PRO A 106 -20.42 -3.18 9.18
CA PRO A 106 -20.58 -4.46 8.49
C PRO A 106 -19.22 -5.08 8.07
N PHE A 107 -18.20 -4.26 7.81
CA PHE A 107 -16.84 -4.74 7.55
C PHE A 107 -16.23 -5.39 8.79
N ILE A 108 -16.35 -4.78 9.97
CA ILE A 108 -15.83 -5.34 11.22
C ILE A 108 -16.56 -6.65 11.56
N ASP A 109 -17.89 -6.66 11.52
CA ASP A 109 -18.69 -7.84 11.86
C ASP A 109 -18.34 -9.03 10.96
N LYS A 110 -18.17 -8.79 9.65
CA LYS A 110 -17.73 -9.84 8.73
C LYS A 110 -16.28 -10.28 8.96
N SER A 111 -15.42 -9.36 9.38
CA SER A 111 -14.03 -9.68 9.76
C SER A 111 -13.95 -10.58 10.99
N ILE A 112 -14.84 -10.38 11.98
CA ILE A 112 -14.97 -11.25 13.16
C ILE A 112 -15.42 -12.65 12.74
N GLU A 113 -16.45 -12.76 11.89
CA GLU A 113 -16.95 -14.04 11.39
C GLU A 113 -15.85 -14.84 10.66
N ASN A 114 -15.14 -14.20 9.75
CA ASN A 114 -14.06 -14.85 8.99
C ASN A 114 -12.87 -15.23 9.89
N SER A 115 -12.55 -14.42 10.90
CA SER A 115 -11.49 -14.73 11.87
C SER A 115 -11.84 -15.95 12.71
N LYS A 116 -13.11 -16.07 13.12
CA LYS A 116 -13.62 -17.24 13.84
C LYS A 116 -13.48 -18.53 13.03
N ALA A 117 -13.74 -18.46 11.72
CA ALA A 117 -13.53 -19.59 10.80
C ALA A 117 -12.05 -20.02 10.69
N LEU A 118 -11.10 -19.15 11.06
CA LEU A 118 -9.66 -19.44 11.15
C LEU A 118 -9.21 -19.77 12.59
N GLY A 119 -10.14 -19.95 13.51
CA GLY A 119 -9.85 -20.27 14.92
C GLY A 119 -9.40 -19.07 15.76
N VAL A 120 -9.61 -17.84 15.27
CA VAL A 120 -9.27 -16.60 16.00
C VAL A 120 -10.56 -15.96 16.50
N ASN A 121 -10.71 -15.89 17.82
CA ASN A 121 -11.83 -15.19 18.44
C ASN A 121 -11.46 -13.71 18.65
N LEU A 122 -12.24 -12.82 18.03
CA LEU A 122 -12.13 -11.38 18.17
C LEU A 122 -13.41 -10.84 18.78
N GLU A 123 -13.27 -9.87 19.68
CA GLU A 123 -14.39 -9.31 20.44
C GLU A 123 -14.33 -7.79 20.48
N TYR A 124 -15.51 -7.16 20.49
CA TYR A 124 -15.62 -5.74 20.75
C TYR A 124 -15.19 -5.45 22.19
N MET A 125 -14.34 -4.45 22.35
CA MET A 125 -13.84 -3.97 23.64
C MET A 125 -14.60 -2.72 24.09
N PRO A 126 -15.20 -2.74 25.28
CA PRO A 126 -15.83 -1.55 25.88
C PRO A 126 -14.84 -0.39 26.11
N HIS A 127 -15.32 0.85 25.99
CA HIS A 127 -14.47 2.04 26.13
C HIS A 127 -13.85 2.21 27.52
N ASP A 128 -14.57 1.80 28.58
CA ASP A 128 -14.05 1.81 29.94
C ASP A 128 -12.88 0.84 30.13
N GLU A 129 -12.94 -0.33 29.48
CA GLU A 129 -11.81 -1.27 29.44
C GLU A 129 -10.61 -0.70 28.69
N ILE A 130 -10.85 -0.05 27.53
CA ILE A 130 -9.79 0.65 26.77
C ILE A 130 -9.12 1.70 27.64
N ARG A 131 -9.89 2.55 28.34
CA ARG A 131 -9.35 3.59 29.21
C ARG A 131 -8.65 3.03 30.44
N LYS A 132 -9.12 1.91 30.97
CA LYS A 132 -8.44 1.23 32.09
C LYS A 132 -7.09 0.68 31.66
N ARG A 133 -7.00 0.08 30.47
CA ARG A 133 -5.78 -0.54 29.94
C ARG A 133 -4.79 0.48 29.38
N TRP A 134 -5.31 1.52 28.73
CA TRP A 134 -4.54 2.62 28.17
C TRP A 134 -5.14 3.97 28.59
N PRO A 135 -4.88 4.42 29.83
CA PRO A 135 -5.42 5.69 30.36
C PRO A 135 -5.10 6.93 29.52
N ARG A 136 -4.08 6.82 28.67
CA ARG A 136 -3.59 7.84 27.74
C ARG A 136 -4.54 8.04 26.56
N VAL A 137 -5.38 7.04 26.25
CA VAL A 137 -6.51 7.20 25.33
C VAL A 137 -7.62 7.95 26.08
N SER A 138 -7.44 9.27 26.14
CA SER A 138 -8.23 10.18 26.97
C SER A 138 -9.39 10.85 26.19
N GLY A 139 -9.35 10.80 24.86
CA GLY A 139 -10.37 11.38 23.98
C GLY A 139 -11.73 10.67 24.07
N LYS A 140 -12.78 11.27 23.52
CA LYS A 140 -14.17 10.81 23.72
C LYS A 140 -14.51 9.51 22.99
N MET A 141 -13.86 9.21 21.86
CA MET A 141 -14.19 8.09 20.96
C MET A 141 -15.69 8.06 20.62
N SER A 142 -16.25 9.22 20.25
CA SER A 142 -17.69 9.41 20.17
C SER A 142 -18.33 8.51 19.10
N GLY A 143 -19.22 7.61 19.53
CA GLY A 143 -19.94 6.69 18.64
C GLY A 143 -19.10 5.52 18.12
N TRP A 144 -17.89 5.31 18.63
CA TRP A 144 -17.05 4.20 18.19
C TRP A 144 -17.57 2.88 18.76
N LYS A 145 -17.54 1.84 17.94
CA LYS A 145 -17.48 0.44 18.37
C LYS A 145 -16.10 -0.07 18.02
N VAL A 146 -15.38 -0.56 19.02
CA VAL A 146 -13.95 -0.86 18.89
C VAL A 146 -13.72 -2.36 19.01
N LEU A 147 -13.18 -2.98 17.97
CA LEU A 147 -12.69 -4.35 17.99
C LEU A 147 -11.26 -4.37 18.53
N TRP A 148 -10.95 -5.32 19.42
CA TRP A 148 -9.59 -5.57 19.87
C TRP A 148 -8.99 -6.80 19.18
N ASN A 149 -7.83 -6.64 18.56
CA ASN A 149 -7.04 -7.74 18.03
C ASN A 149 -5.62 -7.72 18.63
N SER A 150 -5.37 -8.60 19.60
CA SER A 150 -4.04 -8.73 20.25
C SER A 150 -2.96 -9.33 19.36
N ALA A 151 -3.35 -10.06 18.31
CA ALA A 151 -2.39 -10.73 17.43
C ALA A 151 -1.79 -9.78 16.39
N ALA A 152 -2.47 -8.66 16.09
CA ALA A 152 -2.05 -7.64 15.14
C ALA A 152 -0.93 -6.75 15.69
N GLY A 153 -0.41 -5.88 14.83
CA GLY A 153 0.58 -4.89 15.21
C GLY A 153 1.00 -4.00 14.04
N TRP A 154 2.16 -3.39 14.19
CA TRP A 154 2.77 -2.61 13.12
C TRP A 154 4.16 -3.15 12.78
N VAL A 155 4.66 -2.78 11.60
CA VAL A 155 6.02 -3.13 11.17
C VAL A 155 6.79 -1.88 10.78
N ASP A 156 8.10 -1.86 11.02
CA ASP A 156 9.02 -0.92 10.34
C ASP A 156 9.01 -1.26 8.83
N ALA A 157 8.23 -0.48 8.08
CA ALA A 157 7.90 -0.78 6.70
C ALA A 157 9.10 -0.53 5.77
N ARG A 158 9.77 0.62 5.94
CA ARG A 158 11.00 0.94 5.23
C ARG A 158 12.07 -0.12 5.50
N GLY A 159 12.31 -0.45 6.77
CA GLY A 159 13.32 -1.43 7.15
C GLY A 159 13.06 -2.81 6.55
N ALA A 160 11.81 -3.31 6.62
CA ALA A 160 11.42 -4.59 6.05
C ALA A 160 11.54 -4.64 4.52
N LEU A 161 11.11 -3.56 3.83
CA LEU A 161 11.23 -3.45 2.38
C LEU A 161 12.70 -3.46 1.94
N THR A 162 13.55 -2.66 2.61
CA THR A 162 14.99 -2.63 2.36
C THR A 162 15.63 -3.99 2.60
N ALA A 163 15.29 -4.69 3.68
CA ALA A 163 15.86 -5.99 4.01
C ALA A 163 15.56 -7.04 2.93
N MET A 164 14.33 -7.06 2.44
CA MET A 164 13.91 -8.00 1.38
C MET A 164 14.57 -7.67 0.05
N ALA A 165 14.68 -6.38 -0.32
CA ALA A 165 15.39 -5.96 -1.52
C ALA A 165 16.88 -6.34 -1.47
N GLN A 166 17.55 -6.10 -0.34
CA GLN A 166 18.94 -6.51 -0.13
C GLN A 166 19.09 -8.03 -0.16
N ALA A 167 18.12 -8.80 0.34
CA ALA A 167 18.14 -10.24 0.24
C ALA A 167 18.01 -10.71 -1.21
N ALA A 168 17.14 -10.08 -2.02
CA ALA A 168 17.05 -10.35 -3.45
C ALA A 168 18.38 -10.04 -4.17
N ILE A 169 19.01 -8.89 -3.87
CA ILE A 169 20.32 -8.52 -4.43
C ILE A 169 21.40 -9.54 -4.08
N ARG A 170 21.47 -10.00 -2.81
CA ARG A 170 22.42 -11.05 -2.40
C ARG A 170 22.21 -12.37 -3.14
N ASN A 171 20.99 -12.63 -3.61
CA ASN A 171 20.68 -13.81 -4.41
C ASN A 171 20.96 -13.61 -5.91
N GLY A 172 21.49 -12.45 -6.32
CA GLY A 172 21.88 -12.15 -7.70
C GLY A 172 20.85 -11.33 -8.50
N VAL A 173 19.81 -10.78 -7.87
CA VAL A 173 18.91 -9.84 -8.56
C VAL A 173 19.62 -8.52 -8.81
N GLU A 174 19.59 -8.04 -10.05
CA GLU A 174 20.16 -6.74 -10.41
C GLU A 174 19.09 -5.64 -10.23
N TYR A 175 19.41 -4.61 -9.44
CA TYR A 175 18.59 -3.41 -9.29
C TYR A 175 19.22 -2.26 -10.07
N ILE A 176 18.44 -1.61 -10.94
CA ILE A 176 18.88 -0.46 -11.74
C ILE A 176 17.96 0.72 -11.39
N SER A 177 18.57 1.84 -11.02
CA SER A 177 17.86 3.05 -10.59
C SER A 177 18.29 4.32 -11.35
N GLY A 178 17.60 5.43 -11.11
CA GLY A 178 17.82 6.69 -11.83
C GLY A 178 17.23 6.63 -13.24
N ASP A 179 17.73 7.44 -14.16
CA ASP A 179 17.20 7.48 -15.54
C ASP A 179 17.33 6.14 -16.26
N ALA A 180 18.33 5.33 -15.91
CA ALA A 180 18.54 3.98 -16.43
C ALA A 180 17.58 2.92 -15.85
N GLY A 181 16.87 3.24 -14.76
CA GLY A 181 15.84 2.40 -14.13
C GLY A 181 14.42 2.98 -14.26
N TYR A 182 14.29 4.24 -14.69
CA TYR A 182 13.01 4.89 -14.88
C TYR A 182 12.39 4.46 -16.21
N VAL A 183 11.53 3.44 -16.17
CA VAL A 183 10.81 2.95 -17.35
C VAL A 183 9.78 3.97 -17.82
N THR A 184 9.84 4.33 -19.11
CA THR A 184 8.94 5.30 -19.75
C THR A 184 8.09 4.67 -20.85
N THR A 185 8.47 3.50 -21.38
CA THR A 185 7.76 2.88 -22.51
C THR A 185 7.89 1.36 -22.48
N LEU A 186 6.79 0.65 -22.76
CA LEU A 186 6.78 -0.79 -23.02
C LEU A 186 7.13 -1.05 -24.50
N LEU A 187 7.93 -2.07 -24.78
CA LEU A 187 8.31 -2.46 -26.13
C LEU A 187 7.53 -3.68 -26.59
N PHE A 188 6.97 -3.62 -27.80
CA PHE A 188 6.18 -4.70 -28.38
C PHE A 188 6.75 -5.14 -29.74
N ASP A 189 6.61 -6.42 -30.06
CA ASP A 189 6.88 -6.95 -31.40
C ASP A 189 5.67 -6.77 -32.34
N ASN A 190 5.80 -7.28 -33.58
CA ASN A 190 4.73 -7.21 -34.60
C ASN A 190 3.47 -7.98 -34.20
N ASP A 191 3.60 -9.00 -33.36
CA ASP A 191 2.50 -9.82 -32.84
C ASP A 191 1.89 -9.22 -31.56
N LYS A 192 2.34 -8.02 -31.16
CA LYS A 192 1.94 -7.31 -29.94
C LYS A 192 2.34 -8.04 -28.66
N ASN A 193 3.33 -8.94 -28.69
CA ASN A 193 3.92 -9.48 -27.48
C ASN A 193 4.83 -8.41 -26.87
N CYS A 194 4.82 -8.27 -25.54
CA CYS A 194 5.76 -7.41 -24.85
C CYS A 194 7.11 -8.10 -24.76
N ILE A 195 8.15 -7.46 -25.29
CA ILE A 195 9.49 -8.02 -25.44
C ILE A 195 10.54 -7.26 -24.61
N GLY A 196 10.15 -6.19 -23.93
CA GLY A 196 11.05 -5.37 -23.15
C GLY A 196 10.48 -4.00 -22.80
N VAL A 197 11.37 -3.11 -22.38
CA VAL A 197 11.06 -1.74 -21.99
C VAL A 197 12.14 -0.77 -22.47
N GLN A 198 11.78 0.50 -22.57
CA GLN A 198 12.71 1.61 -22.72
C GLN A 198 12.68 2.51 -21.46
N THR A 199 13.86 2.94 -21.04
CA THR A 199 14.05 3.81 -19.86
C THR A 199 14.26 5.27 -20.27
N ALA A 200 14.23 6.19 -19.30
CA ALA A 200 14.31 7.63 -19.52
C ALA A 200 15.63 8.06 -20.18
N ASP A 201 16.72 7.31 -19.98
CA ASP A 201 18.00 7.48 -20.67
C ASP A 201 17.99 6.97 -22.14
N GLY A 202 16.88 6.44 -22.62
CA GLY A 202 16.72 5.87 -23.96
C GLY A 202 17.20 4.42 -24.12
N LYS A 203 17.78 3.82 -23.08
CA LYS A 203 18.24 2.43 -23.13
C LYS A 203 17.07 1.46 -23.22
N LYS A 204 17.26 0.39 -23.99
CA LYS A 204 16.28 -0.69 -24.15
C LYS A 204 16.72 -1.92 -23.39
N TYR A 205 15.81 -2.49 -22.61
CA TYR A 205 16.00 -3.72 -21.85
C TYR A 205 15.03 -4.77 -22.36
N MET A 206 15.55 -5.81 -23.02
CA MET A 206 14.75 -6.95 -23.47
C MET A 206 14.63 -8.01 -22.36
N ALA A 207 13.50 -8.71 -22.32
CA ALA A 207 13.24 -9.82 -21.40
C ALA A 207 12.13 -10.75 -21.93
N ASP A 208 12.13 -12.01 -21.47
CA ASP A 208 11.09 -13.00 -21.80
C ASP A 208 9.78 -12.74 -21.03
N GLU A 209 9.89 -12.28 -19.78
CA GLU A 209 8.76 -11.93 -18.92
C GLU A 209 8.96 -10.54 -18.32
N ILE A 210 7.97 -9.67 -18.50
CA ILE A 210 7.95 -8.30 -18.00
C ILE A 210 6.83 -8.19 -16.97
N ILE A 211 7.14 -7.79 -15.75
CA ILE A 211 6.17 -7.63 -14.66
C ILE A 211 6.01 -6.14 -14.34
N ILE A 212 4.84 -5.56 -14.58
CA ILE A 212 4.49 -4.23 -14.09
C ILE A 212 4.14 -4.35 -12.60
N ALA A 213 4.99 -3.79 -11.74
CA ALA A 213 4.79 -3.67 -10.29
C ALA A 213 4.94 -2.21 -9.81
N ALA A 214 4.61 -1.25 -10.68
CA ALA A 214 4.85 0.18 -10.51
C ALA A 214 3.79 0.92 -9.66
N GLY A 215 3.03 0.19 -8.83
CA GLY A 215 2.04 0.76 -7.89
C GLY A 215 1.09 1.76 -8.56
N ALA A 216 0.93 2.94 -7.93
CA ALA A 216 0.11 4.05 -8.42
C ALA A 216 0.54 4.57 -9.80
N SER A 217 1.81 4.44 -10.16
CA SER A 217 2.33 4.91 -11.46
C SER A 217 2.03 3.95 -12.60
N ALA A 218 1.56 2.72 -12.34
CA ALA A 218 1.40 1.72 -13.41
C ALA A 218 0.51 2.22 -14.57
N GLY A 219 -0.49 3.06 -14.28
CA GLY A 219 -1.35 3.66 -15.29
C GLY A 219 -0.63 4.58 -16.29
N SER A 220 0.59 5.06 -16.01
CA SER A 220 1.38 5.84 -16.97
C SER A 220 2.03 4.96 -18.06
N LEU A 221 2.09 3.64 -17.85
CA LEU A 221 2.73 2.69 -18.76
C LEU A 221 1.73 1.85 -19.56
N LEU A 222 0.54 1.63 -19.01
CA LEU A 222 -0.48 0.77 -19.59
C LEU A 222 -1.87 1.32 -19.26
N ASP A 223 -2.78 1.28 -20.23
CA ASP A 223 -4.20 1.54 -19.97
C ASP A 223 -4.82 0.32 -19.27
N PHE A 224 -5.24 0.49 -18.02
CA PHE A 224 -5.88 -0.55 -17.23
C PHE A 224 -7.41 -0.62 -17.43
N HIS A 225 -7.98 0.13 -18.38
CA HIS A 225 -9.41 0.15 -18.70
C HIS A 225 -10.29 0.42 -17.46
N GLY A 226 -9.88 1.40 -16.65
CA GLY A 226 -10.57 1.79 -15.42
C GLY A 226 -10.42 0.83 -14.23
N GLN A 227 -9.65 -0.25 -14.36
CA GLN A 227 -9.42 -1.20 -13.26
C GLN A 227 -8.44 -0.72 -12.20
N LEU A 228 -7.68 0.34 -12.48
CA LEU A 228 -6.63 0.83 -11.59
C LEU A 228 -6.76 2.35 -11.45
N VAL A 229 -6.96 2.82 -10.23
CA VAL A 229 -7.13 4.24 -9.93
C VAL A 229 -6.11 4.65 -8.88
N ALA A 230 -5.13 5.48 -9.25
CA ALA A 230 -4.20 6.05 -8.27
C ALA A 230 -4.96 6.92 -7.26
N LYS A 231 -4.70 6.73 -5.97
CA LYS A 231 -5.27 7.53 -4.89
C LYS A 231 -4.20 8.02 -3.92
N GLY A 232 -4.35 9.27 -3.48
CA GLY A 232 -3.50 9.93 -2.51
C GLY A 232 -4.02 9.69 -1.09
N HIS A 233 -3.15 9.15 -0.24
CA HIS A 233 -3.34 8.94 1.19
C HIS A 233 -2.56 10.01 1.95
N THR A 234 -3.14 10.58 3.01
CA THR A 234 -2.49 11.67 3.74
C THR A 234 -1.99 11.19 5.10
N VAL A 235 -0.76 11.57 5.43
CA VAL A 235 -0.16 11.29 6.73
C VAL A 235 0.43 12.57 7.33
N GLY A 236 0.45 12.62 8.66
CA GLY A 236 1.09 13.66 9.45
C GLY A 236 1.95 13.06 10.55
N HIS A 237 3.08 13.72 10.85
CA HIS A 237 4.03 13.29 11.87
C HIS A 237 4.16 14.36 12.96
N LEU A 238 4.09 13.93 14.22
CA LEU A 238 4.42 14.74 15.39
C LEU A 238 5.72 14.24 16.01
N GLN A 239 6.56 15.17 16.47
CA GLN A 239 7.69 14.87 17.33
C GLN A 239 7.27 14.99 18.79
N LEU A 240 7.44 13.90 19.53
CA LEU A 240 7.31 13.88 20.98
C LEU A 240 8.65 14.24 21.64
N THR A 241 8.59 14.83 22.82
CA THR A 241 9.72 14.86 23.76
C THR A 241 10.02 13.44 24.26
N ALA A 242 11.21 13.21 24.84
CA ALA A 242 11.56 11.91 25.41
C ALA A 242 10.57 11.45 26.51
N ALA A 243 10.11 12.38 27.35
CA ALA A 243 9.13 12.10 28.40
C ALA A 243 7.76 11.72 27.81
N GLU A 244 7.30 12.42 26.78
CA GLU A 244 6.07 12.08 26.06
C GLU A 244 6.20 10.73 25.34
N ALA A 245 7.34 10.43 24.71
CA ALA A 245 7.56 9.17 24.02
C ALA A 245 7.50 7.97 24.99
N GLU A 246 8.11 8.08 26.16
CA GLU A 246 7.98 7.06 27.22
C GLU A 246 6.56 6.99 27.76
N TYR A 247 5.88 8.14 27.90
CA TYR A 247 4.46 8.17 28.27
C TYR A 247 3.62 7.38 27.26
N TYR A 248 3.72 7.63 25.95
CA TYR A 248 2.90 6.96 24.94
C TYR A 248 3.36 5.54 24.57
N LYS A 249 4.46 5.06 25.16
CA LYS A 249 4.98 3.71 24.92
C LYS A 249 3.97 2.63 25.33
N GLY A 250 3.88 1.59 24.51
CA GLY A 250 2.97 0.46 24.72
C GLY A 250 1.50 0.75 24.38
N LEU A 251 1.20 1.91 23.76
CA LEU A 251 -0.09 2.09 23.09
C LEU A 251 -0.24 1.04 21.97
N PRO A 252 -1.46 0.55 21.73
CA PRO A 252 -1.74 -0.26 20.56
C PRO A 252 -1.77 0.64 19.32
N LEU A 253 -1.71 0.03 18.15
CA LEU A 253 -2.15 0.69 16.93
C LEU A 253 -3.64 1.03 17.07
N VAL A 254 -4.07 2.19 16.57
CA VAL A 254 -5.48 2.58 16.58
C VAL A 254 -5.92 3.02 15.18
N ASP A 255 -6.92 2.35 14.64
CA ASP A 255 -7.62 2.76 13.42
C ASP A 255 -9.07 3.11 13.78
N GLN A 256 -9.63 4.08 13.08
CA GLN A 256 -11.07 4.29 13.02
C GLN A 256 -11.45 4.44 11.55
N LEU A 257 -12.22 3.47 11.04
CA LEU A 257 -12.49 3.27 9.60
C LEU A 257 -13.22 4.44 8.90
N GLU A 258 -13.73 5.39 9.67
CA GLU A 258 -14.45 6.58 9.25
C GLU A 258 -13.76 7.89 9.65
N GLN A 259 -12.59 7.84 10.31
CA GLN A 259 -11.88 9.04 10.78
C GLN A 259 -10.39 9.01 10.43
N GLY A 260 -9.61 8.14 11.06
CA GLY A 260 -8.15 8.21 10.98
C GLY A 260 -7.42 7.04 11.62
N MET A 261 -6.10 7.15 11.65
CA MET A 261 -5.18 6.13 12.18
C MET A 261 -4.09 6.78 13.02
N MET A 262 -3.65 6.12 14.09
CA MET A 262 -2.49 6.49 14.91
C MET A 262 -1.61 5.27 15.15
N PHE A 263 -0.31 5.44 14.91
CA PHE A 263 0.71 4.45 15.25
C PHE A 263 1.35 4.78 16.60
N PRO A 264 1.83 3.77 17.34
CA PRO A 264 2.67 3.99 18.51
C PRO A 264 3.94 4.80 18.14
N PRO A 265 4.53 5.55 19.09
CA PRO A 265 5.76 6.29 18.82
C PRO A 265 6.89 5.37 18.34
N THR A 266 7.65 5.83 17.36
CA THR A 266 8.93 5.23 16.98
C THR A 266 9.97 5.44 18.10
N PRO A 267 11.12 4.72 18.09
CA PRO A 267 12.16 4.90 19.11
C PRO A 267 12.71 6.33 19.22
N ASP A 268 12.67 7.10 18.14
CA ASP A 268 13.04 8.53 18.07
C ASP A 268 11.87 9.48 18.43
N GLY A 269 10.73 8.95 18.87
CA GLY A 269 9.61 9.73 19.38
C GLY A 269 8.70 10.33 18.30
N ILE A 270 8.75 9.83 17.07
CA ILE A 270 7.83 10.25 16.01
C ILE A 270 6.53 9.45 16.10
N VAL A 271 5.41 10.15 16.12
CA VAL A 271 4.08 9.55 16.03
C VAL A 271 3.49 9.86 14.67
N LYS A 272 3.04 8.80 13.97
CA LYS A 272 2.37 8.94 12.68
C LYS A 272 0.87 8.85 12.82
N PHE A 273 0.19 9.76 12.13
CA PHE A 273 -1.25 9.78 11.95
C PHE A 273 -1.61 9.73 10.46
N ALA A 274 -2.80 9.22 10.14
CA ALA A 274 -3.31 9.21 8.77
C ALA A 274 -4.81 9.51 8.71
N ALA A 275 -5.28 10.05 7.59
CA ALA A 275 -6.70 10.03 7.24
C ALA A 275 -7.04 8.71 6.53
N VAL A 276 -8.28 8.24 6.68
CA VAL A 276 -8.79 7.03 6.01
C VAL A 276 -9.57 7.33 4.72
N GLU A 277 -9.82 8.61 4.44
CA GLU A 277 -10.34 9.05 3.16
C GLU A 277 -9.20 9.33 2.19
N PHE A 278 -9.43 9.06 0.91
CA PHE A 278 -8.43 9.21 -0.16
C PHE A 278 -8.99 10.06 -1.30
N PHE A 279 -8.11 10.60 -2.14
CA PHE A 279 -8.49 11.42 -3.31
C PHE A 279 -7.78 10.95 -4.57
N THR A 280 -8.36 11.26 -5.73
CA THR A 280 -7.74 11.05 -7.04
C THR A 280 -6.93 12.27 -7.48
N ASN A 281 -6.18 12.14 -8.56
CA ASN A 281 -5.57 13.25 -9.29
C ASN A 281 -5.73 13.00 -10.79
N LYS A 282 -6.92 13.33 -11.30
CA LYS A 282 -7.34 13.12 -12.70
C LYS A 282 -7.00 14.29 -13.62
N GLY A 283 -6.09 15.17 -13.19
CA GLY A 283 -5.72 16.35 -13.95
C GLY A 283 -5.18 16.03 -15.36
N LYS A 284 -4.92 17.07 -16.15
CA LYS A 284 -4.56 16.97 -17.59
C LYS A 284 -3.17 16.37 -17.89
N HIS A 285 -2.64 15.55 -17.00
CA HIS A 285 -1.32 14.93 -17.10
C HIS A 285 -1.31 13.60 -17.85
N SER A 286 -2.49 13.10 -18.26
CA SER A 286 -2.65 11.87 -19.03
C SER A 286 -3.35 12.12 -20.36
N SER A 287 -2.93 11.38 -21.39
CA SER A 287 -3.64 11.28 -22.67
C SER A 287 -4.92 10.44 -22.57
N ILE A 288 -5.09 9.67 -21.49
CA ILE A 288 -6.28 8.86 -21.20
C ILE A 288 -7.24 9.69 -20.34
N PRO A 289 -8.42 10.08 -20.87
CA PRO A 289 -9.38 10.90 -20.14
C PRO A 289 -9.79 10.26 -18.81
N GLY A 290 -9.69 11.02 -17.71
CA GLY A 290 -10.12 10.60 -16.39
C GLY A 290 -9.17 9.64 -15.67
N LEU A 291 -8.01 9.32 -16.24
CA LEU A 291 -6.98 8.55 -15.55
C LEU A 291 -6.42 9.35 -14.37
N SER A 292 -6.49 8.76 -13.18
CA SER A 292 -5.81 9.29 -12.00
C SER A 292 -4.35 8.84 -11.99
N LEU A 293 -3.42 9.78 -11.85
CA LEU A 293 -1.99 9.51 -11.74
C LEU A 293 -1.39 10.13 -10.47
N PRO A 294 -0.35 9.53 -9.89
CA PRO A 294 0.29 10.06 -8.71
C PRO A 294 0.96 11.40 -8.99
N ARG A 295 0.88 12.31 -8.01
CA ARG A 295 1.67 13.53 -7.94
C ARG A 295 2.69 13.40 -6.81
N TYR A 296 3.91 13.01 -7.15
CA TYR A 296 4.91 12.68 -6.14
C TYR A 296 5.62 13.93 -5.61
N ARG A 297 5.90 13.91 -4.31
CA ARG A 297 6.68 14.96 -3.63
C ARG A 297 8.15 14.99 -4.11
N SER A 298 8.67 13.90 -4.65
CA SER A 298 9.98 13.87 -5.31
C SER A 298 10.06 14.86 -6.48
N ASP A 299 8.96 15.04 -7.22
CA ASP A 299 8.83 16.02 -8.30
C ASP A 299 8.31 17.38 -7.80
N HIS A 300 7.54 17.36 -6.71
CA HIS A 300 6.90 18.54 -6.13
C HIS A 300 7.23 18.67 -4.63
N PRO A 301 8.49 19.01 -4.26
CA PRO A 301 8.97 18.94 -2.87
C PRO A 301 8.25 19.89 -1.90
N GLN A 302 7.61 20.94 -2.42
CA GLN A 302 6.84 21.93 -1.67
C GLN A 302 5.39 21.50 -1.40
N ASP A 303 4.92 20.43 -2.05
CA ASP A 303 3.58 19.93 -1.82
C ASP A 303 3.46 19.35 -0.40
N THR A 304 2.32 19.63 0.21
CA THR A 304 1.90 19.11 1.52
C THR A 304 0.61 18.31 1.35
N ILE A 305 -0.16 18.13 2.42
CA ILE A 305 -1.48 17.50 2.34
C ILE A 305 -2.59 18.55 2.22
N PRO A 306 -3.73 18.23 1.58
CA PRO A 306 -4.84 19.17 1.53
C PRO A 306 -5.39 19.53 2.91
N ALA A 307 -5.74 20.80 3.09
CA ALA A 307 -6.19 21.33 4.38
C ALA A 307 -7.43 20.61 4.93
N ALA A 308 -8.32 20.13 4.05
CA ALA A 308 -9.48 19.34 4.45
C ALA A 308 -9.10 18.00 5.09
N TYR A 309 -8.04 17.36 4.62
CA TYR A 309 -7.56 16.08 5.15
C TYR A 309 -6.72 16.27 6.40
N GLU A 310 -5.93 17.36 6.49
CA GLU A 310 -5.28 17.74 7.74
C GLU A 310 -6.32 17.92 8.87
N ARG A 311 -7.43 18.62 8.61
CA ARG A 311 -8.52 18.77 9.60
C ARG A 311 -9.13 17.44 10.02
N LYS A 312 -9.29 16.49 9.09
CA LYS A 312 -9.78 15.12 9.41
C LYS A 312 -8.82 14.40 10.35
N ILE A 313 -7.51 14.45 10.06
CA ILE A 313 -6.48 13.90 10.94
C ILE A 313 -6.59 14.53 12.34
N ARG A 314 -6.62 15.87 12.45
CA ARG A 314 -6.71 16.56 13.74
C ARG A 314 -7.98 16.22 14.52
N ASN A 315 -9.12 16.08 13.83
CA ASN A 315 -10.37 15.66 14.46
C ASN A 315 -10.29 14.24 15.03
N PHE A 316 -9.69 13.30 14.29
CA PHE A 316 -9.42 11.96 14.79
C PHE A 316 -8.49 11.99 16.03
N VAL A 317 -7.38 12.76 15.96
CA VAL A 317 -6.46 12.92 17.09
C VAL A 317 -7.20 13.49 18.30
N LYS A 318 -8.12 14.45 18.10
CA LYS A 318 -8.94 15.01 19.18
C LYS A 318 -9.89 13.99 19.81
N GLU A 319 -10.44 13.06 19.04
CA GLU A 319 -11.31 11.99 19.57
C GLU A 319 -10.53 10.88 20.29
N LEU A 320 -9.21 10.78 20.07
CA LEU A 320 -8.35 9.73 20.62
C LEU A 320 -7.42 10.22 21.76
N VAL A 321 -6.60 11.23 21.47
CA VAL A 321 -5.56 11.84 22.33
C VAL A 321 -5.59 13.38 22.19
N PRO A 322 -6.60 14.06 22.78
CA PRO A 322 -6.87 15.50 22.62
C PRO A 322 -5.67 16.42 22.81
N GLU A 323 -4.77 16.07 23.73
CA GLU A 323 -3.56 16.83 24.04
C GLU A 323 -2.60 16.97 22.85
N LEU A 324 -2.66 16.04 21.88
CA LEU A 324 -1.83 16.09 20.67
C LEU A 324 -2.50 16.80 19.49
N ALA A 325 -3.81 17.07 19.55
CA ALA A 325 -4.61 17.47 18.37
C ALA A 325 -4.16 18.79 17.71
N ASN A 326 -3.63 19.73 18.51
CA ASN A 326 -3.19 21.05 18.05
C ASN A 326 -1.67 21.18 17.93
N ARG A 327 -0.91 20.07 18.11
CA ARG A 327 0.55 20.11 17.98
C ARG A 327 0.95 20.41 16.54
N PRO A 328 2.07 21.15 16.32
CA PRO A 328 2.58 21.41 14.99
C PRO A 328 3.12 20.12 14.37
N TRP A 329 2.80 19.90 13.09
CA TRP A 329 3.38 18.81 12.31
C TRP A 329 4.87 19.08 12.08
N VAL A 330 5.72 18.07 12.25
CA VAL A 330 7.10 18.12 11.76
C VAL A 330 7.19 17.70 10.30
N GLU A 331 6.20 16.93 9.83
CA GLU A 331 6.03 16.60 8.44
C GLU A 331 4.55 16.28 8.14
N THR A 332 4.10 16.66 6.94
CA THR A 332 2.94 16.04 6.29
C THR A 332 3.33 15.60 4.89
N ARG A 333 2.73 14.52 4.39
CA ARG A 333 2.98 14.04 3.02
C ARG A 333 1.82 13.26 2.45
N ILE A 334 1.77 13.22 1.12
CA ILE A 334 0.90 12.32 0.37
C ILE A 334 1.67 11.03 0.06
N CYS A 335 1.01 9.90 0.27
CA CYS A 335 1.45 8.57 -0.10
C CYS A 335 0.51 8.05 -1.18
N TRP A 336 1.02 7.53 -2.29
CA TRP A 336 0.19 7.07 -3.41
C TRP A 336 0.09 5.54 -3.42
N ASP A 337 -1.13 5.02 -3.54
CA ASP A 337 -1.41 3.62 -3.89
C ASP A 337 -2.41 3.60 -5.05
N ALA A 338 -2.73 2.41 -5.55
CA ALA A 338 -3.69 2.20 -6.62
C ALA A 338 -4.78 1.23 -6.19
N ASP A 339 -6.02 1.66 -6.30
CA ASP A 339 -7.18 0.84 -5.97
C ASP A 339 -7.72 0.17 -7.24
N THR A 340 -8.11 -1.10 -7.10
CA THR A 340 -9.09 -1.68 -8.01
C THR A 340 -10.51 -1.42 -7.51
N PRO A 341 -11.53 -1.41 -8.38
CA PRO A 341 -12.90 -1.14 -7.94
C PRO A 341 -13.40 -2.12 -6.88
N ASP A 342 -12.94 -3.37 -6.91
CA ASP A 342 -13.34 -4.43 -5.99
C ASP A 342 -12.33 -4.69 -4.84
N LEU A 343 -11.29 -3.85 -4.72
CA LEU A 343 -10.22 -3.97 -3.73
C LEU A 343 -9.44 -5.31 -3.78
N HIS A 344 -9.64 -6.10 -4.83
CA HIS A 344 -8.81 -7.26 -5.11
C HIS A 344 -7.50 -6.86 -5.81
N PHE A 345 -6.39 -7.55 -5.53
CA PHE A 345 -5.17 -7.34 -6.32
C PHE A 345 -5.42 -7.60 -7.82
N LEU A 346 -4.58 -7.02 -8.67
CA LEU A 346 -4.49 -7.38 -10.08
C LEU A 346 -3.13 -8.03 -10.31
N ILE A 347 -3.13 -9.36 -10.18
CA ILE A 347 -1.98 -10.25 -10.35
C ILE A 347 -2.34 -11.25 -11.42
N ALA A 348 -1.99 -10.95 -12.67
CA ALA A 348 -2.44 -11.70 -13.84
C ALA A 348 -1.51 -11.49 -15.05
N PRO A 349 -1.48 -12.44 -16.00
CA PRO A 349 -0.96 -12.14 -17.34
C PRO A 349 -1.87 -11.10 -18.03
N HIS A 350 -1.28 -10.23 -18.84
CA HIS A 350 -2.06 -9.36 -19.73
C HIS A 350 -2.74 -10.21 -20.82
N PRO A 351 -4.04 -10.02 -21.11
CA PRO A 351 -4.78 -10.92 -22.01
C PRO A 351 -4.36 -10.83 -23.47
N LEU A 352 -3.80 -9.69 -23.91
CA LEU A 352 -3.46 -9.43 -25.31
C LEU A 352 -1.96 -9.34 -25.59
N HIS A 353 -1.13 -9.25 -24.55
CA HIS A 353 0.29 -8.99 -24.69
C HIS A 353 1.07 -10.10 -24.00
N ARG A 354 1.44 -11.14 -24.76
CA ARG A 354 2.30 -12.21 -24.23
C ARG A 354 3.60 -11.59 -23.69
N GLY A 355 4.19 -12.23 -22.67
CA GLY A 355 5.34 -11.66 -21.96
C GLY A 355 4.99 -10.62 -20.90
N LEU A 356 3.86 -9.89 -21.01
CA LEU A 356 3.48 -8.85 -20.05
C LEU A 356 2.61 -9.38 -18.92
N LYS A 357 3.05 -9.16 -17.68
CA LYS A 357 2.42 -9.58 -16.41
C LYS A 357 2.15 -8.36 -15.56
N LEU A 358 1.11 -8.44 -14.75
CA LEU A 358 0.64 -7.38 -13.89
C LEU A 358 0.77 -7.84 -12.44
N ALA A 359 1.28 -6.97 -11.57
CA ALA A 359 1.31 -7.15 -10.13
C ALA A 359 1.06 -5.78 -9.46
N VAL A 360 -0.19 -5.34 -9.53
CA VAL A 360 -0.64 -4.00 -9.11
C VAL A 360 -1.95 -4.08 -8.33
N GLY A 361 -2.54 -2.91 -8.00
CA GLY A 361 -3.83 -2.83 -7.33
C GLY A 361 -3.72 -3.08 -5.83
N GLY A 362 -2.69 -2.51 -5.17
CA GLY A 362 -2.43 -2.67 -3.74
C GLY A 362 -3.62 -2.29 -2.83
N SER A 363 -4.56 -1.51 -3.36
CA SER A 363 -5.89 -1.24 -2.79
C SER A 363 -5.83 -0.84 -1.31
N ALA A 364 -4.88 0.02 -0.97
CA ALA A 364 -4.60 0.53 0.37
C ALA A 364 -4.23 -0.52 1.43
N HIS A 365 -4.05 -1.79 1.06
CA HIS A 365 -3.84 -2.87 2.02
C HIS A 365 -2.66 -3.80 1.70
N GLY A 366 -1.95 -3.57 0.60
CA GLY A 366 -0.96 -4.50 0.03
C GLY A 366 0.32 -4.71 0.85
N PHE A 367 0.76 -3.71 1.64
CA PHE A 367 2.09 -3.77 2.29
C PHE A 367 2.27 -4.96 3.24
N LYS A 368 1.24 -5.31 4.02
CA LYS A 368 1.34 -6.40 5.00
C LYS A 368 1.62 -7.75 4.36
N PHE A 369 1.37 -7.89 3.06
CA PHE A 369 1.65 -9.11 2.32
C PHE A 369 3.05 -9.12 1.71
N LEU A 370 3.90 -8.12 1.96
CA LEU A 370 5.30 -8.07 1.50
C LEU A 370 6.04 -9.43 1.64
N PRO A 371 5.94 -10.18 2.75
CA PRO A 371 6.65 -11.46 2.87
C PRO A 371 6.18 -12.54 1.90
N VAL A 372 4.92 -12.51 1.50
CA VAL A 372 4.25 -13.63 0.81
C VAL A 372 3.77 -13.31 -0.60
N ILE A 373 3.52 -12.04 -0.93
CA ILE A 373 2.84 -11.69 -2.19
C ILE A 373 3.65 -12.09 -3.44
N GLY A 374 4.98 -12.00 -3.35
CA GLY A 374 5.90 -12.43 -4.39
C GLY A 374 5.78 -13.91 -4.72
N LYS A 375 5.52 -14.78 -3.74
CA LYS A 375 5.25 -16.21 -3.96
C LYS A 375 4.13 -16.39 -4.99
N TYR A 376 3.03 -15.68 -4.80
CA TYR A 376 1.86 -15.80 -5.67
C TYR A 376 2.03 -15.07 -7.01
N ILE A 377 2.81 -14.00 -7.07
CA ILE A 377 3.21 -13.38 -8.34
C ILE A 377 4.00 -14.40 -9.18
N VAL A 378 4.92 -15.15 -8.57
CA VAL A 378 5.65 -16.21 -9.26
C VAL A 378 4.76 -17.40 -9.61
N ASP A 379 3.86 -17.82 -8.72
CA ASP A 379 2.88 -18.88 -9.02
C ASP A 379 2.02 -18.51 -10.24
N MET A 380 1.59 -17.25 -10.35
CA MET A 380 0.87 -16.73 -11.51
C MET A 380 1.71 -16.81 -12.78
N MET A 381 2.97 -16.38 -12.72
CA MET A 381 3.90 -16.44 -13.86
C MET A 381 4.17 -17.89 -14.32
N GLU A 382 4.18 -18.83 -13.36
CA GLU A 382 4.41 -20.26 -13.60
C GLU A 382 3.12 -21.04 -13.96
N GLY A 383 1.96 -20.39 -13.95
CA GLY A 383 0.66 -21.04 -14.22
C GLY A 383 0.21 -22.02 -13.12
N THR A 384 0.67 -21.81 -11.88
CA THR A 384 0.38 -22.68 -10.72
C THR A 384 -0.40 -21.97 -9.61
N LEU A 385 -0.82 -20.72 -9.83
CA LEU A 385 -1.65 -19.97 -8.89
C LEU A 385 -2.97 -20.71 -8.62
N ASP A 386 -3.37 -20.77 -7.35
CA ASP A 386 -4.66 -21.33 -6.93
C ASP A 386 -5.81 -20.72 -7.76
N ALA A 387 -6.74 -21.56 -8.22
CA ALA A 387 -7.79 -21.14 -9.14
C ALA A 387 -8.73 -20.07 -8.55
N ARG A 388 -9.01 -20.09 -7.25
CA ARG A 388 -9.88 -19.07 -6.62
C ARG A 388 -9.15 -17.75 -6.53
N MET A 389 -7.88 -17.78 -6.15
CA MET A 389 -7.02 -16.60 -6.12
C MET A 389 -6.79 -16.02 -7.52
N GLY A 390 -6.51 -16.86 -8.51
CA GLY A 390 -6.39 -16.47 -9.91
C GLY A 390 -7.68 -15.85 -10.44
N GLN A 391 -8.84 -16.41 -10.09
CA GLN A 391 -10.12 -15.81 -10.44
C GLN A 391 -10.29 -14.44 -9.78
N ALA A 392 -10.00 -14.27 -8.49
CA ALA A 392 -10.12 -12.99 -7.81
C ALA A 392 -9.18 -11.91 -8.39
N TRP A 393 -7.96 -12.30 -8.78
CA TRP A 393 -6.90 -11.37 -9.18
C TRP A 393 -6.74 -11.17 -10.69
N ARG A 394 -7.57 -11.83 -11.50
CA ARG A 394 -7.55 -11.77 -12.98
C ARG A 394 -7.70 -10.35 -13.53
N TRP A 395 -7.29 -10.16 -14.79
CA TRP A 395 -7.71 -9.02 -15.60
C TRP A 395 -9.23 -9.01 -15.79
N ARG A 396 -9.89 -7.93 -15.36
CA ARG A 396 -11.35 -7.80 -15.20
C ARG A 396 -11.91 -6.38 -15.45
N PRO A 397 -11.70 -5.77 -16.63
CA PRO A 397 -12.35 -4.50 -17.00
C PRO A 397 -13.87 -4.52 -16.74
N GLY A 398 -14.41 -3.38 -16.30
CA GLY A 398 -15.84 -3.22 -16.01
C GLY A 398 -16.31 -3.78 -14.67
N VAL A 399 -15.40 -4.28 -13.81
CA VAL A 399 -15.75 -4.63 -12.42
C VAL A 399 -16.12 -3.37 -11.63
N THR A 400 -17.08 -3.49 -10.70
CA THR A 400 -17.56 -2.40 -9.85
C THR A 400 -17.47 -2.80 -8.38
N SER A 401 -17.46 -1.80 -7.48
CA SER A 401 -17.27 -2.02 -6.04
C SER A 401 -18.43 -2.75 -5.35
N ALA A 402 -19.62 -2.73 -5.95
CA ALA A 402 -20.79 -3.48 -5.48
C ALA A 402 -20.56 -5.01 -5.38
N LYS A 403 -19.48 -5.54 -5.96
CA LYS A 403 -19.11 -6.96 -5.90
C LYS A 403 -18.06 -7.30 -4.83
N ALA A 404 -17.56 -6.33 -4.07
CA ALA A 404 -16.40 -6.47 -3.17
C ALA A 404 -16.73 -6.88 -1.73
N GLY A 405 -18.01 -7.07 -1.39
CA GLY A 405 -18.47 -7.20 -0.01
C GLY A 405 -18.50 -5.84 0.72
N PRO A 406 -18.62 -5.82 2.06
CA PRO A 406 -18.65 -4.57 2.82
C PRO A 406 -17.37 -3.76 2.64
N GLU A 407 -17.48 -2.51 2.19
CA GLU A 407 -16.33 -1.61 2.05
C GLU A 407 -15.92 -1.02 3.41
N PRO A 408 -14.61 -1.00 3.74
CA PRO A 408 -14.14 -0.40 4.99
C PRO A 408 -14.24 1.14 4.98
N HIS A 409 -14.18 1.77 3.80
CA HIS A 409 -14.13 3.23 3.62
C HIS A 409 -15.12 3.68 2.53
N PRO A 410 -16.43 3.72 2.79
CA PRO A 410 -17.46 3.98 1.76
C PRO A 410 -17.61 5.49 1.44
N PHE A 411 -16.49 6.23 1.40
CA PHE A 411 -16.49 7.66 1.16
C PHE A 411 -16.33 7.98 -0.33
N LYS A 412 -17.06 9.00 -0.77
CA LYS A 412 -16.87 9.53 -2.13
C LYS A 412 -15.47 10.14 -2.24
N SER A 413 -14.65 9.58 -3.12
CA SER A 413 -13.34 10.15 -3.45
C SER A 413 -13.51 11.53 -4.10
N LEU A 414 -12.85 12.53 -3.53
CA LEU A 414 -12.64 13.83 -4.17
C LEU A 414 -11.47 13.75 -5.15
N ASP A 415 -11.35 14.70 -6.05
CA ASP A 415 -10.14 14.90 -6.85
C ASP A 415 -9.23 15.99 -6.24
N LEU A 416 -7.92 15.87 -6.44
CA LEU A 416 -6.91 16.80 -5.94
C LEU A 416 -7.14 18.23 -6.46
N GLU A 417 -7.69 18.39 -7.68
CA GLU A 417 -8.05 19.70 -8.24
C GLU A 417 -9.19 20.41 -7.46
N GLU A 418 -10.05 19.65 -6.78
CA GLU A 418 -11.13 20.17 -5.93
C GLU A 418 -10.64 20.62 -4.55
N LEU A 419 -9.40 20.27 -4.20
CA LEU A 419 -8.83 20.45 -2.88
C LEU A 419 -7.89 21.66 -2.81
N THR A 420 -7.78 22.27 -1.63
CA THR A 420 -6.94 23.45 -1.38
C THR A 420 -5.93 23.21 -0.27
N GLY A 421 -4.91 24.07 -0.19
CA GLY A 421 -3.90 24.09 0.88
C GLY A 421 -2.77 23.07 0.72
N TRP A 422 -2.77 22.28 -0.35
CA TRP A 422 -1.73 21.27 -0.60
C TRP A 422 -0.57 21.77 -1.47
N ASN A 423 -0.80 22.73 -2.38
CA ASN A 423 0.25 23.36 -3.19
C ASN A 423 0.36 24.86 -2.89
N SER A 424 1.55 25.41 -3.07
CA SER A 424 1.81 26.85 -3.02
C SER A 424 1.41 27.56 -4.32
N GLU A 425 1.34 26.84 -5.44
CA GLU A 425 1.04 27.38 -6.77
C GLU A 425 -0.44 27.78 -6.95
N GLY A 426 -1.37 27.19 -6.18
CA GLY A 426 -2.81 27.44 -6.29
C GLY A 426 -3.33 28.76 -5.70
N ASN A 427 -2.49 29.49 -4.95
CA ASN A 427 -2.89 30.77 -4.35
C ASN A 427 -2.72 31.99 -5.27
N ALA A 428 -2.07 31.84 -6.44
CA ALA A 428 -1.87 32.96 -7.37
C ALA A 428 -3.06 33.19 -8.33
N GLY A 429 -3.99 32.22 -8.46
CA GLY A 429 -5.02 32.25 -9.51
C GLY A 429 -6.48 32.41 -9.06
N LYS A 430 -6.77 32.36 -7.74
CA LYS A 430 -8.16 32.35 -7.23
C LYS A 430 -8.59 33.61 -6.45
N SER A 431 -7.75 34.65 -6.39
CA SER A 431 -8.10 35.96 -5.79
C SER A 431 -8.76 36.96 -6.76
N GLY A 432 -8.99 36.58 -8.02
CA GLY A 432 -9.42 37.50 -9.10
C GLY A 432 -10.90 37.55 -9.46
N ARG A 433 -11.83 37.03 -8.64
CA ARG A 433 -13.28 37.20 -8.89
C ARG A 433 -14.00 37.70 -7.63
N GLN A 434 -13.73 38.96 -7.29
CA GLN A 434 -14.70 39.77 -6.56
C GLN A 434 -15.68 40.41 -7.57
N SER A 435 -16.95 40.07 -7.37
CA SER A 435 -18.17 40.80 -7.72
C SER A 435 -18.04 42.08 -8.56
N LYS A 436 -18.52 42.01 -9.80
CA LYS A 436 -19.27 43.10 -10.42
C LYS A 436 -20.62 42.55 -10.87
N LEU A 437 -21.63 42.74 -10.00
CA LEU A 437 -22.95 43.33 -10.24
C LEU A 437 -23.83 43.03 -9.03
#